data_AF-A0A2U1V6B3-F1
#
_entry.id   AF-A0A2U1V6B3-F1
#
_cell.length_a   1.000
_cell.length_b   1.000
_cell.length_c   1.000
_cell.angle_alpha   90.00
_cell.angle_beta   90.00
_cell.angle_gamma   90.00
#
_symmetry.space_group_name_H-M   'P 1'
#
loop_
_entity.id
_entity.type
_entity.pdbx_description
1 polymer ?
#
loop_
_entity_poly.entity_id
_entity_poly.type
_entity_poly.pdbx_seq_one_letter_code
_entity_poly.pdbx_strand_id
1 'polypeptide(L)'
;MELRGLSSYDGAKKVKGQELPIPVDDPEFIRIREGVEAHNAFAAGFTVEGCTPPRFYRIFTGGWQLHGRWYAAGADQTTVYLHMPERERLKLRISGEAVAEVDVSASHLSILHGLFGFPLPDGDLYSMVPGVPRGAVKAWLTITLGRGKAKPKWSDETPEKHRLHDAGLICAKMVEAYPFLTKLDEIVPADVRAAHSKGAHSLPSLVLQGIEAKALTGAMEVLRNRGILALPTHDGLIVPASAAEEAKEAFKGSFGYFAKIQPRLDVEPKERV
;
A
#
# COMPACT_ATOMS: atom_id res chain seq x y z
N MET A 1 -4.96 -7.52 15.71
CA MET A 1 -5.13 -6.21 15.05
C MET A 1 -4.51 -5.16 15.96
N GLU A 2 -4.09 -4.02 15.40
CA GLU A 2 -3.59 -2.87 16.16
C GLU A 2 -4.34 -1.60 15.73
N LEU A 3 -4.62 -0.72 16.69
CA LEU A 3 -5.05 0.65 16.45
C LEU A 3 -4.02 1.59 17.09
N ARG A 4 -3.53 2.56 16.33
CA ARG A 4 -2.49 3.49 16.79
C ARG A 4 -2.92 4.94 16.61
N GLY A 5 -2.40 5.84 17.44
CA GLY A 5 -2.53 7.27 17.23
C GLY A 5 -1.75 7.73 16.00
N LEU A 6 -2.03 8.95 15.54
CA LEU A 6 -1.18 9.57 14.53
C LEU A 6 0.23 9.79 15.07
N SER A 7 1.22 9.71 14.18
CA SER A 7 2.58 10.14 14.53
C SER A 7 2.61 11.66 14.67
N SER A 8 3.39 12.15 15.63
CA SER A 8 3.67 13.58 15.81
C SER A 8 5.12 13.89 15.47
N TYR A 9 5.45 15.19 15.48
CA TYR A 9 6.83 15.65 15.35
C TYR A 9 7.19 16.43 16.61
N ASP A 10 8.34 16.10 17.18
CA ASP A 10 9.02 16.88 18.20
C ASP A 10 10.27 17.50 17.56
N GLY A 11 10.18 18.78 17.21
CA GLY A 11 11.13 19.42 16.30
C GLY A 11 11.20 18.71 14.94
N ALA A 12 12.40 18.27 14.54
CA ALA A 12 12.61 17.49 13.32
C ALA A 12 12.31 15.99 13.49
N LYS A 13 12.23 15.49 14.72
CA LYS A 13 12.13 14.05 15.00
C LYS A 13 10.68 13.58 14.93
N LYS A 14 10.43 12.56 14.12
CA LYS A 14 9.12 11.87 14.09
C LYS A 14 8.96 10.99 15.34
N VAL A 15 7.89 11.23 16.08
CA VAL A 15 7.47 10.40 17.22
C VAL A 15 6.34 9.49 16.75
N LYS A 16 6.52 8.18 16.91
CA LYS A 16 5.49 7.19 16.53
C LYS A 16 4.25 7.37 17.40
N GLY A 17 3.08 7.19 16.79
CA GLY A 17 1.82 7.16 17.52
C GLY A 17 1.77 6.01 18.52
N GLN A 18 1.24 6.30 19.70
CA GLN A 18 1.00 5.32 20.75
C GLN A 18 -0.09 4.33 20.32
N GLU A 19 -0.08 3.15 20.89
CA GLU A 19 -1.20 2.21 20.74
C GLU A 19 -2.45 2.79 21.42
N LEU A 20 -3.59 2.65 20.76
CA LEU A 20 -4.88 3.12 21.25
C LEU A 20 -5.72 1.91 21.67
N PRO A 21 -6.61 2.08 22.67
CA PRO A 21 -7.55 1.03 23.02
C PRO A 21 -8.46 0.72 21.85
N ILE A 22 -8.69 -0.58 21.60
CA ILE A 22 -9.61 -1.04 20.57
C ILE A 22 -11.03 -1.01 21.15
N PRO A 23 -11.99 -0.30 20.52
CA PRO A 23 -13.39 -0.36 20.90
C PRO A 23 -13.98 -1.71 20.47
N VAL A 24 -14.02 -2.68 21.40
CA VAL A 24 -14.38 -4.08 21.09
C VAL A 24 -15.83 -4.26 20.63
N ASP A 25 -16.71 -3.35 21.00
CA ASP A 25 -18.14 -3.36 20.64
C ASP A 25 -18.44 -2.56 19.36
N ASP A 26 -17.42 -1.96 18.72
CA ASP A 26 -17.59 -1.24 17.46
C ASP A 26 -17.92 -2.24 16.32
N PRO A 27 -19.07 -2.09 15.63
CA PRO A 27 -19.46 -2.98 14.54
C PRO A 27 -18.41 -3.09 13.43
N GLU A 28 -17.70 -1.99 13.14
CA GLU A 28 -16.66 -2.00 12.11
C GLU A 28 -15.41 -2.78 12.57
N PHE A 29 -15.06 -2.69 13.86
CA PHE A 29 -14.02 -3.52 14.44
C PHE A 29 -14.38 -5.00 14.35
N ILE A 30 -15.61 -5.36 14.74
CA ILE A 30 -16.10 -6.75 14.70
C ILE A 30 -15.99 -7.29 13.27
N ARG A 31 -16.50 -6.55 12.28
CA ARG A 31 -16.45 -6.92 10.86
C ARG A 31 -15.02 -7.11 10.35
N ILE A 32 -14.10 -6.20 10.70
CA ILE A 32 -12.69 -6.31 10.30
C ILE A 32 -12.03 -7.52 10.95
N ARG A 33 -12.29 -7.74 12.24
CA ARG A 33 -11.75 -8.87 13.00
C ARG A 33 -12.19 -10.20 12.39
N GLU A 34 -13.47 -10.35 12.11
CA GLU A 34 -14.03 -11.55 11.47
C GLU A 34 -13.39 -11.79 10.09
N GLY A 35 -13.21 -10.75 9.28
CA GLY A 35 -12.50 -10.86 8.01
C GLY A 35 -11.06 -11.36 8.17
N VAL A 36 -10.31 -10.79 9.11
CA VAL A 36 -8.93 -11.22 9.42
C VAL A 36 -8.90 -12.67 9.91
N GLU A 37 -9.81 -13.05 10.81
CA GLU A 37 -9.94 -14.41 11.31
C GLU A 37 -10.27 -15.39 10.19
N ALA A 38 -11.16 -15.02 9.27
CA ALA A 38 -11.54 -15.87 8.15
C ALA A 38 -10.40 -16.05 7.13
N HIS A 39 -9.59 -15.03 6.88
CA HIS A 39 -8.37 -15.16 6.06
C HIS A 39 -7.30 -16.02 6.76
N ASN A 40 -7.15 -15.89 8.08
CA ASN A 40 -6.22 -16.72 8.85
C ASN A 40 -6.65 -18.19 8.89
N ALA A 41 -7.93 -18.45 9.12
CA ALA A 41 -8.48 -19.81 9.10
C ALA A 41 -8.30 -20.46 7.72
N PHE A 42 -8.52 -19.68 6.65
CA PHE A 42 -8.29 -20.15 5.30
C PHE A 42 -6.81 -20.44 5.02
N ALA A 43 -5.90 -19.52 5.37
CA ALA A 43 -4.46 -19.71 5.20
C ALA A 43 -3.92 -20.92 5.97
N ALA A 44 -4.47 -21.23 7.14
CA ALA A 44 -4.10 -22.40 7.93
C ALA A 44 -4.39 -23.74 7.23
N GLY A 45 -5.25 -23.75 6.19
CA GLY A 45 -5.52 -24.91 5.36
C GLY A 45 -4.49 -25.18 4.27
N PHE A 46 -3.49 -24.32 4.08
CA PHE A 46 -2.47 -24.44 3.05
C PHE A 46 -1.08 -24.64 3.66
N THR A 47 -0.24 -25.38 2.95
CA THR A 47 1.19 -25.41 3.23
C THR A 47 1.85 -24.24 2.51
N VAL A 48 2.55 -23.37 3.24
CA VAL A 48 3.37 -22.30 2.65
C VAL A 48 4.82 -22.56 3.01
N GLU A 49 5.65 -22.83 2.00
CA GLU A 49 7.04 -23.24 2.16
C GLU A 49 7.98 -22.06 1.95
N GLY A 50 9.09 -22.05 2.69
CA GLY A 50 10.14 -21.03 2.59
C GLY A 50 9.94 -19.81 3.48
N CYS A 51 8.86 -19.75 4.27
CA CYS A 51 8.65 -18.70 5.28
C CYS A 51 7.97 -19.27 6.54
N THR A 52 7.84 -18.43 7.57
CA THR A 52 6.96 -18.71 8.70
C THR A 52 5.53 -18.89 8.18
N PRO A 53 4.77 -19.91 8.64
CA PRO A 53 3.37 -20.07 8.29
C PRO A 53 2.59 -18.76 8.43
N PRO A 54 1.98 -18.25 7.34
CA PRO A 54 1.37 -16.92 7.36
C PRO A 54 0.24 -16.82 8.38
N ARG A 55 0.37 -15.84 9.28
CA ARG A 55 -0.72 -15.40 10.16
C ARG A 55 -0.85 -13.89 10.08
N PHE A 56 -2.00 -13.43 9.65
CA PHE A 56 -2.23 -12.05 9.32
C PHE A 56 -2.83 -11.24 10.47
N TYR A 57 -2.50 -9.96 10.47
CA TYR A 57 -3.15 -8.93 11.26
C TYR A 57 -3.15 -7.61 10.48
N ARG A 58 -3.93 -6.63 10.95
CA ARG A 58 -4.00 -5.30 10.34
C ARG A 58 -3.64 -4.23 11.35
N ILE A 59 -2.99 -3.17 10.87
CA ILE A 59 -2.64 -1.98 11.66
C ILE A 59 -3.40 -0.78 11.12
N PHE A 60 -4.15 -0.11 11.99
CA PHE A 60 -4.90 1.10 11.71
C PHE A 60 -4.33 2.30 12.45
N THR A 61 -4.57 3.50 11.94
CA THR A 61 -4.05 4.75 12.53
C THR A 61 -5.16 5.77 12.70
N GLY A 62 -5.51 6.16 13.92
CA GLY A 62 -6.55 7.16 14.22
C GLY A 62 -7.98 6.64 14.08
N GLY A 63 -8.23 5.75 13.11
CA GLY A 63 -9.50 5.06 12.94
C GLY A 63 -9.48 4.06 11.77
N TRP A 64 -10.59 3.37 11.56
CA TRP A 64 -10.70 2.26 10.59
C TRP A 64 -10.61 2.68 9.12
N GLN A 65 -10.72 3.98 8.83
CA GLN A 65 -10.59 4.53 7.47
C GLN A 65 -9.13 4.75 7.04
N LEU A 66 -8.18 4.69 7.98
CA LEU A 66 -6.80 5.14 7.80
C LEU A 66 -5.81 4.00 7.98
N HIS A 67 -4.82 3.94 7.08
CA HIS A 67 -3.79 2.91 7.03
C HIS A 67 -4.34 1.52 6.71
N GLY A 68 -4.73 0.73 7.72
CA GLY A 68 -5.42 -0.54 7.57
C GLY A 68 -4.67 -1.63 6.81
N ARG A 69 -3.36 -1.49 6.56
CA ARG A 69 -2.59 -2.46 5.78
C ARG A 69 -2.52 -3.82 6.47
N TRP A 70 -2.32 -4.86 5.66
CA TRP A 70 -2.09 -6.22 6.11
C TRP A 70 -0.62 -6.43 6.50
N TYR A 71 -0.43 -7.18 7.57
CA TYR A 71 0.86 -7.58 8.12
C TYR A 71 0.85 -9.07 8.42
N ALA A 72 2.02 -9.67 8.46
CA ALA A 72 2.24 -11.08 8.79
C ALA A 72 3.00 -11.17 10.12
N ALA A 73 2.51 -12.01 11.02
CA ALA A 73 3.09 -12.23 12.33
C ALA A 73 4.17 -13.32 12.29
N GLY A 74 5.22 -13.13 13.08
CA GLY A 74 6.30 -14.09 13.27
C GLY A 74 7.32 -13.54 14.27
N ALA A 75 7.87 -14.42 15.12
CA ALA A 75 8.87 -14.02 16.11
C ALA A 75 10.21 -13.68 15.43
N ASP A 76 10.62 -14.49 14.46
CA ASP A 76 11.79 -14.23 13.62
C ASP A 76 11.38 -13.39 12.40
N GLN A 77 11.85 -12.14 12.39
CA GLN A 77 11.54 -11.20 11.31
C GLN A 77 12.20 -11.60 9.98
N THR A 78 13.25 -12.44 9.99
CA THR A 78 13.92 -12.89 8.77
C THR A 78 13.11 -13.94 8.01
N THR A 79 12.19 -14.62 8.69
CA THR A 79 11.34 -15.68 8.12
C THR A 79 9.92 -15.21 7.82
N VAL A 80 9.55 -13.97 8.16
CA VAL A 80 8.28 -13.36 7.75
C VAL A 80 8.39 -12.85 6.31
N TYR A 81 7.57 -13.39 5.40
CA TYR A 81 7.69 -13.10 3.96
C TYR A 81 7.63 -11.61 3.61
N LEU A 82 6.89 -10.79 4.37
CA LEU A 82 6.81 -9.34 4.17
C LEU A 82 8.15 -8.61 4.36
N HIS A 83 9.10 -9.21 5.07
CA HIS A 83 10.43 -8.64 5.30
C HIS A 83 11.49 -9.26 4.38
N MET A 84 11.13 -10.28 3.62
CA MET A 84 12.02 -10.90 2.65
C MET A 84 12.17 -10.00 1.41
N PRO A 85 13.37 -9.92 0.83
CA PRO A 85 13.55 -9.37 -0.52
C PRO A 85 12.69 -10.15 -1.53
N GLU A 86 12.21 -9.45 -2.56
CA GLU A 86 11.37 -10.03 -3.63
C GLU A 86 11.98 -11.32 -4.21
N ARG A 87 13.28 -11.32 -4.54
CA ARG A 87 14.00 -12.51 -5.02
C ARG A 87 13.90 -13.76 -4.12
N GLU A 88 13.69 -13.57 -2.82
CA GLU A 88 13.50 -14.66 -1.87
C GLU A 88 12.01 -15.01 -1.74
N ARG A 89 11.11 -14.01 -1.80
CA ARG A 89 9.65 -14.24 -1.87
C ARG A 89 9.25 -15.07 -3.09
N LEU A 90 9.89 -14.85 -4.24
CA LEU A 90 9.63 -15.61 -5.46
C LEU A 90 10.13 -17.07 -5.40
N LYS A 91 10.82 -17.47 -4.32
CA LYS A 91 11.21 -18.87 -4.08
C LYS A 91 10.20 -19.62 -3.19
N LEU A 92 9.22 -18.91 -2.63
CA LEU A 92 8.18 -19.52 -1.82
C LEU A 92 7.36 -20.50 -2.64
N ARG A 93 6.71 -21.44 -1.95
CA ARG A 93 5.71 -22.33 -2.56
C ARG A 93 4.43 -22.31 -1.77
N ILE A 94 3.30 -22.40 -2.47
CA ILE A 94 1.98 -22.58 -1.86
C ILE A 94 1.49 -23.96 -2.29
N SER A 95 1.38 -24.88 -1.34
CA SER A 95 1.01 -26.28 -1.55
C SER A 95 1.85 -26.98 -2.63
N GLY A 96 3.17 -26.77 -2.59
CA GLY A 96 4.12 -27.31 -3.56
C GLY A 96 4.24 -26.51 -4.86
N GLU A 97 3.31 -25.61 -5.17
CA GLU A 97 3.33 -24.80 -6.38
C GLU A 97 4.24 -23.57 -6.24
N ALA A 98 4.99 -23.22 -7.29
CA ALA A 98 5.73 -21.96 -7.31
C ALA A 98 4.77 -20.76 -7.24
N VAL A 99 5.22 -19.65 -6.66
CA VAL A 99 4.41 -18.44 -6.54
C VAL A 99 4.65 -17.46 -7.68
N ALA A 100 3.66 -16.59 -7.90
CA ALA A 100 3.81 -15.32 -8.60
C ALA A 100 3.45 -14.17 -7.66
N GLU A 101 4.13 -13.04 -7.79
CA GLU A 101 3.82 -11.78 -7.12
C GLU A 101 3.13 -10.85 -8.12
N VAL A 102 1.89 -10.46 -7.83
CA VAL A 102 1.08 -9.54 -8.64
C VAL A 102 0.99 -8.21 -7.89
N ASP A 103 1.65 -7.18 -8.40
CA ASP A 103 1.77 -5.87 -7.76
C ASP A 103 1.03 -4.79 -8.54
N VAL A 104 0.44 -3.84 -7.82
CA VAL A 104 -0.17 -2.65 -8.42
C VAL A 104 0.91 -1.60 -8.72
N SER A 105 1.17 -1.36 -10.01
CA SER A 105 2.15 -0.37 -10.43
C SER A 105 1.75 1.02 -9.93
N ALA A 106 2.65 1.63 -9.14
CA ALA A 106 2.47 2.97 -8.60
C ALA A 106 1.12 3.18 -7.88
N SER A 107 0.68 2.19 -7.09
CA SER A 107 -0.61 2.12 -6.40
C SER A 107 -1.20 3.45 -5.93
N HIS A 108 -0.49 4.20 -5.07
CA HIS A 108 -1.00 5.47 -4.55
C HIS A 108 -1.27 6.52 -5.64
N LEU A 109 -0.42 6.59 -6.67
CA LEU A 109 -0.64 7.53 -7.78
C LEU A 109 -1.82 7.07 -8.64
N SER A 110 -1.96 5.77 -8.87
CA SER A 110 -3.12 5.17 -9.53
C SER A 110 -4.42 5.45 -8.79
N ILE A 111 -4.42 5.34 -7.46
CA ILE A 111 -5.57 5.70 -6.61
C ILE A 111 -5.90 7.20 -6.77
N LEU A 112 -4.92 8.09 -6.74
CA LEU A 112 -5.16 9.52 -6.93
C LEU A 112 -5.79 9.83 -8.29
N HIS A 113 -5.35 9.17 -9.36
CA HIS A 113 -5.99 9.28 -10.67
C HIS A 113 -7.48 8.94 -10.60
N GLY A 114 -7.83 7.80 -10.00
CA GLY A 114 -9.23 7.40 -9.84
C GLY A 114 -10.07 8.33 -8.95
N LEU A 115 -9.52 8.78 -7.82
CA LEU A 115 -10.21 9.71 -6.92
C LEU A 115 -10.50 11.08 -7.56
N PHE A 116 -9.60 11.58 -8.39
CA PHE A 116 -9.77 12.86 -9.09
C PHE A 116 -10.36 12.73 -10.50
N GLY A 117 -10.73 11.52 -10.92
CA GLY A 117 -11.36 11.27 -12.23
C GLY A 117 -10.44 11.46 -13.44
N PHE A 118 -9.12 11.34 -13.26
CA PHE A 118 -8.16 11.38 -14.36
C PHE A 118 -7.86 9.98 -14.88
N PRO A 119 -7.78 9.78 -16.21
CA PRO A 119 -7.32 8.50 -16.77
C PRO A 119 -5.86 8.24 -16.37
N LEU A 120 -5.46 6.96 -16.31
CA LEU A 120 -4.07 6.58 -16.12
C LEU A 120 -3.27 6.86 -17.41
N PRO A 121 -2.16 7.62 -17.35
CA PRO A 121 -1.26 7.78 -18.49
C PRO A 121 -0.60 6.46 -18.90
N ASP A 122 -0.23 6.38 -20.19
CA ASP A 122 0.62 5.30 -20.69
C ASP A 122 2.04 5.41 -20.10
N GLY A 123 2.74 4.28 -20.03
CA GLY A 123 4.13 4.24 -19.53
C GLY A 123 4.28 4.34 -18.01
N ASP A 124 5.51 4.38 -17.52
CA ASP A 124 5.84 4.40 -16.08
C ASP A 124 5.56 5.78 -15.48
N LEU A 125 4.67 5.85 -14.48
CA LEU A 125 4.24 7.11 -13.86
C LEU A 125 5.36 7.87 -13.12
N TYR A 126 6.50 7.22 -12.88
CA TYR A 126 7.69 7.85 -12.29
C TYR A 126 8.68 8.38 -13.34
N SER A 127 8.43 8.18 -14.63
CA SER A 127 9.34 8.54 -15.72
C SER A 127 8.95 9.85 -16.43
N MET A 128 8.10 10.67 -15.80
CA MET A 128 7.57 11.92 -16.37
C MET A 128 8.54 13.10 -16.37
N VAL A 129 9.70 12.97 -15.72
CA VAL A 129 10.67 14.06 -15.56
C VAL A 129 11.93 13.77 -16.40
N PRO A 130 12.08 14.40 -17.57
CA PRO A 130 13.25 14.17 -18.44
C PRO A 130 14.57 14.44 -17.73
N GLY A 131 15.54 13.55 -17.92
CA GLY A 131 16.89 13.67 -17.34
C GLY A 131 16.97 13.38 -15.83
N VAL A 132 15.86 13.01 -15.18
CA VAL A 132 15.85 12.63 -13.76
C VAL A 132 15.61 11.13 -13.60
N PRO A 133 16.44 10.41 -12.82
CA PRO A 133 16.22 8.99 -12.58
C PRO A 133 14.89 8.72 -11.88
N ARG A 134 14.19 7.67 -12.33
CA ARG A 134 12.94 7.14 -11.75
C ARG A 134 12.97 7.07 -10.22
N GLY A 135 14.08 6.60 -9.65
CA GLY A 135 14.25 6.46 -8.21
C GLY A 135 14.18 7.77 -7.43
N ALA A 136 14.68 8.88 -8.01
CA ALA A 136 14.58 10.21 -7.41
C ALA A 136 13.15 10.74 -7.48
N VAL A 137 12.45 10.54 -8.61
CA VAL A 137 11.04 10.91 -8.76
C VAL A 137 10.15 10.15 -7.78
N LYS A 138 10.34 8.83 -7.65
CA LYS A 138 9.61 7.99 -6.67
C LYS A 138 9.88 8.42 -5.23
N ALA A 139 11.13 8.74 -4.89
CA ALA A 139 11.49 9.26 -3.57
C ALA A 139 10.80 10.60 -3.27
N TRP A 140 10.80 11.52 -4.24
CA TRP A 140 10.09 12.79 -4.13
C TRP A 140 8.60 12.58 -3.88
N LEU A 141 7.95 11.74 -4.70
CA LEU A 141 6.51 11.47 -4.56
C LEU A 141 6.19 10.87 -3.19
N THR A 142 6.99 9.92 -2.72
CA THR A 142 6.80 9.27 -1.41
C THR A 142 6.83 10.30 -0.26
N ILE A 143 7.79 11.24 -0.31
CA ILE A 143 7.91 12.32 0.67
C ILE A 143 6.73 13.30 0.55
N THR A 144 6.34 13.67 -0.67
CA THR A 144 5.20 14.55 -0.95
C THR A 144 3.91 13.99 -0.38
N LEU A 145 3.61 12.72 -0.63
CA LEU A 145 2.42 12.04 -0.10
C LEU A 145 2.47 11.94 1.43
N GLY A 146 3.61 11.53 2.01
CA GLY A 146 3.77 11.40 3.46
C GLY A 146 3.67 12.72 4.22
N ARG A 147 3.99 13.85 3.58
CA ARG A 147 3.85 15.20 4.14
C ARG A 147 2.53 15.88 3.73
N GLY A 148 1.74 15.26 2.87
CA GLY A 148 0.47 15.79 2.37
C GLY A 148 0.61 17.07 1.54
N LYS A 149 1.81 17.41 1.08
CA LYS A 149 2.07 18.60 0.27
C LYS A 149 3.35 18.47 -0.54
N ALA A 150 3.29 18.94 -1.79
CA ALA A 150 4.43 19.04 -2.67
C ALA A 150 5.47 20.02 -2.08
N LYS A 151 6.76 19.65 -2.17
CA LYS A 151 7.87 20.50 -1.71
C LYS A 151 8.96 20.61 -2.79
N PRO A 152 9.43 21.83 -3.10
CA PRO A 152 10.48 22.05 -4.09
C PRO A 152 11.90 21.89 -3.50
N LYS A 153 12.04 21.26 -2.33
CA LYS A 153 13.31 21.09 -1.64
C LYS A 153 13.35 19.75 -0.90
N TRP A 154 14.50 19.10 -0.97
CA TRP A 154 14.81 17.94 -0.13
C TRP A 154 15.01 18.37 1.32
N SER A 155 14.73 17.46 2.26
CA SER A 155 15.25 17.58 3.63
C SER A 155 16.66 16.99 3.70
N ASP A 156 17.43 17.38 4.71
CA ASP A 156 18.78 16.83 4.92
C ASP A 156 18.77 15.33 5.24
N GLU A 157 17.65 14.81 5.75
CA GLU A 157 17.40 13.39 5.98
C GLU A 157 17.22 12.58 4.68
N THR A 158 16.98 13.24 3.55
CA THR A 158 16.82 12.55 2.27
C THR A 158 18.18 11.95 1.85
N PRO A 159 18.23 10.67 1.46
CA PRO A 159 19.48 10.05 1.00
C PRO A 159 20.17 10.87 -0.09
N GLU A 160 21.49 11.01 0.02
CA GLU A 160 22.30 11.86 -0.86
C GLU A 160 22.08 11.56 -2.34
N LYS A 161 21.98 10.27 -2.72
CA LYS A 161 21.69 9.84 -4.09
C LYS A 161 20.45 10.50 -4.72
N HIS A 162 19.48 10.91 -3.91
CA HIS A 162 18.29 11.63 -4.38
C HIS A 162 18.52 13.15 -4.35
N ARG A 163 19.28 13.66 -3.37
CA ARG A 163 19.62 15.08 -3.24
C ARG A 163 20.50 15.61 -4.37
N LEU A 164 21.21 14.72 -5.08
CA LEU A 164 21.95 15.06 -6.31
C LEU A 164 21.04 15.51 -7.47
N HIS A 165 19.72 15.30 -7.37
CA HIS A 165 18.75 15.71 -8.38
C HIS A 165 17.91 16.89 -7.90
N ASP A 166 17.55 17.78 -8.83
CA ASP A 166 16.81 19.01 -8.53
C ASP A 166 15.35 18.73 -8.10
N ALA A 167 15.08 18.87 -6.80
CA ALA A 167 13.72 18.72 -6.25
C ALA A 167 12.72 19.75 -6.77
N GLY A 168 13.18 20.95 -7.12
CA GLY A 168 12.33 22.01 -7.68
C GLY A 168 11.87 21.64 -9.08
N LEU A 169 12.78 21.14 -9.92
CA LEU A 169 12.46 20.61 -11.25
C LEU A 169 11.49 19.42 -11.15
N ILE A 170 11.77 18.44 -10.27
CA ILE A 170 10.89 17.29 -10.06
C ILE A 170 9.52 17.76 -9.62
N CYS A 171 9.44 18.67 -8.64
CA CYS A 171 8.18 19.22 -8.14
C CYS A 171 7.38 19.89 -9.26
N ALA A 172 8.01 20.77 -10.04
CA ALA A 172 7.34 21.47 -11.12
C ALA A 172 6.80 20.51 -12.18
N LYS A 173 7.61 19.55 -12.63
CA LYS A 173 7.22 18.59 -13.68
C LYS A 173 6.19 17.57 -13.20
N MET A 174 6.28 17.12 -11.95
CA MET A 174 5.29 16.22 -11.37
C MET A 174 3.95 16.91 -11.15
N VAL A 175 3.93 18.18 -10.72
CA VAL A 175 2.68 18.94 -10.58
C VAL A 175 2.08 19.27 -11.94
N GLU A 176 2.90 19.56 -12.95
CA GLU A 176 2.46 19.73 -14.33
C GLU A 176 1.78 18.46 -14.87
N ALA A 177 2.41 17.29 -14.69
CA ALA A 177 1.87 16.00 -15.10
C ALA A 177 0.66 15.55 -14.27
N TYR A 178 0.67 15.87 -12.96
CA TYR A 178 -0.32 15.42 -11.98
C TYR A 178 -0.83 16.58 -11.11
N PRO A 179 -1.73 17.43 -11.65
CA PRO A 179 -2.19 18.64 -10.95
C PRO A 179 -2.83 18.39 -9.59
N PHE A 180 -3.42 17.21 -9.39
CA PHE A 180 -4.02 16.79 -8.12
C PHE A 180 -3.02 16.69 -6.95
N LEU A 181 -1.71 16.67 -7.22
CA LEU A 181 -0.68 16.71 -6.16
C LEU A 181 -0.69 18.02 -5.37
N THR A 182 -1.34 19.06 -5.89
CA THR A 182 -1.57 20.33 -5.18
C THR A 182 -2.82 20.31 -4.30
N LYS A 183 -3.65 19.27 -4.43
CA LYS A 183 -4.97 19.10 -3.80
C LYS A 183 -5.04 17.87 -2.90
N LEU A 184 -3.89 17.39 -2.41
CA LEU A 184 -3.81 16.16 -1.62
C LEU A 184 -4.65 16.20 -0.35
N ASP A 185 -4.92 17.38 0.19
CA ASP A 185 -5.78 17.51 1.34
C ASP A 185 -7.25 17.25 0.99
N GLU A 186 -7.71 17.49 -0.25
CA GLU A 186 -9.10 17.27 -0.67
C GLU A 186 -9.54 15.80 -0.55
N ILE A 187 -8.60 14.84 -0.58
CA ILE A 187 -8.94 13.41 -0.44
C ILE A 187 -9.26 13.01 1.01
N VAL A 188 -8.97 13.87 1.99
CA VAL A 188 -9.15 13.57 3.42
C VAL A 188 -10.61 13.85 3.82
N PRO A 189 -11.36 12.83 4.26
CA PRO A 189 -12.75 12.99 4.70
C PRO A 189 -12.91 14.07 5.79
N ALA A 190 -14.04 14.78 5.77
CA ALA A 190 -14.27 15.93 6.65
C ALA A 190 -14.29 15.54 8.14
N ASP A 191 -14.91 14.41 8.47
CA ASP A 191 -14.95 13.80 9.81
C ASP A 191 -13.54 13.43 10.29
N VAL A 192 -12.73 12.79 9.43
CA VAL A 192 -11.34 12.44 9.71
C VAL A 192 -10.49 13.69 9.98
N ARG A 193 -10.67 14.74 9.16
CA ARG A 193 -9.97 16.01 9.32
C ARG A 193 -10.34 16.70 10.63
N ALA A 194 -11.62 16.69 10.99
CA ALA A 194 -12.11 17.24 12.25
C ALA A 194 -11.56 16.49 13.46
N ALA A 195 -11.50 15.16 13.40
CA ALA A 195 -11.01 14.30 14.48
C ALA A 195 -9.49 14.39 14.69
N HIS A 196 -8.71 14.77 13.66
CA HIS A 196 -7.25 14.71 13.67
C HIS A 196 -6.57 16.02 13.24
N SER A 197 -6.94 17.12 13.89
CA SER A 197 -6.33 18.45 13.64
C SER A 197 -4.81 18.48 13.88
N LYS A 198 -4.32 17.73 14.87
CA LYS A 198 -2.89 17.51 15.12
C LYS A 198 -2.39 16.31 14.30
N GLY A 199 -1.39 16.52 13.43
CA GLY A 199 -0.85 15.46 12.55
C GLY A 199 -1.49 15.37 11.16
N ALA A 200 -2.34 16.35 10.82
CA ALA A 200 -3.10 16.41 9.56
C ALA A 200 -2.26 16.22 8.28
N HIS A 201 -0.98 16.62 8.30
CA HIS A 201 -0.08 16.49 7.16
C HIS A 201 0.14 15.04 6.69
N SER A 202 -0.03 14.05 7.58
CA SER A 202 0.11 12.63 7.24
C SER A 202 -1.20 11.97 6.78
N LEU A 203 -2.34 12.66 6.95
CA LEU A 203 -3.65 12.11 6.64
C LEU A 203 -3.80 11.71 5.17
N PRO A 204 -3.33 12.48 4.16
CA PRO A 204 -3.46 12.06 2.78
C PRO A 204 -2.81 10.70 2.51
N SER A 205 -1.59 10.48 3.01
CA SER A 205 -0.92 9.18 2.87
C SER A 205 -1.66 8.06 3.61
N LEU A 206 -2.24 8.33 4.78
CA LEU A 206 -2.99 7.33 5.54
C LEU A 206 -4.32 6.98 4.86
N VAL A 207 -4.97 7.94 4.21
CA VAL A 207 -6.18 7.72 3.40
C VAL A 207 -5.86 6.86 2.19
N LEU A 208 -4.80 7.18 1.45
CA LEU A 208 -4.31 6.34 0.34
C LEU A 208 -3.97 4.92 0.83
N GLN A 209 -3.28 4.85 1.98
CA GLN A 209 -3.17 3.72 2.92
C GLN A 209 -4.42 2.82 2.93
N GLY A 210 -5.50 3.42 3.45
CA GLY A 210 -6.76 2.74 3.71
C GLY A 210 -7.50 2.33 2.44
N ILE A 211 -7.45 3.14 1.38
CA ILE A 211 -8.09 2.81 0.10
C ILE A 211 -7.38 1.62 -0.56
N GLU A 212 -6.05 1.64 -0.62
CA GLU A 212 -5.24 0.53 -1.09
C GLU A 212 -5.53 -0.75 -0.30
N ALA A 213 -5.54 -0.66 1.04
CA ALA A 213 -5.82 -1.81 1.89
C ALA A 213 -7.25 -2.36 1.70
N LYS A 214 -8.25 -1.51 1.44
CA LYS A 214 -9.62 -1.94 1.10
C LYS A 214 -9.66 -2.67 -0.23
N ALA A 215 -9.00 -2.14 -1.26
CA ALA A 215 -8.91 -2.79 -2.56
C ALA A 215 -8.17 -4.13 -2.49
N LEU A 216 -7.06 -4.18 -1.74
CA LEU A 216 -6.31 -5.42 -1.48
C LEU A 216 -7.18 -6.45 -0.75
N THR A 217 -7.93 -6.03 0.27
CA THR A 217 -8.85 -6.90 1.02
C THR A 217 -9.94 -7.46 0.09
N GLY A 218 -10.55 -6.63 -0.75
CA GLY A 218 -11.55 -7.10 -1.72
C GLY A 218 -10.98 -8.13 -2.70
N ALA A 219 -9.75 -7.92 -3.17
CA ALA A 219 -9.08 -8.89 -4.05
C ALA A 219 -8.81 -10.22 -3.33
N MET A 220 -8.33 -10.16 -2.09
CA MET A 220 -8.14 -11.34 -1.24
C MET A 220 -9.45 -12.09 -1.00
N GLU A 221 -10.56 -11.39 -0.76
CA GLU A 221 -11.88 -12.01 -0.55
C GLU A 221 -12.36 -12.75 -1.82
N VAL A 222 -12.20 -12.14 -3.00
CA VAL A 222 -12.53 -12.78 -4.29
C VAL A 222 -11.71 -14.06 -4.48
N LEU A 223 -10.39 -14.00 -4.26
CA LEU A 223 -9.51 -15.16 -4.41
C LEU A 223 -9.82 -16.27 -3.40
N ARG A 224 -10.05 -15.90 -2.14
CA ARG A 224 -10.47 -16.86 -1.09
C ARG A 224 -11.76 -17.57 -1.45
N ASN A 225 -12.76 -16.85 -1.99
CA ASN A 225 -14.02 -17.44 -2.43
C ASN A 225 -13.85 -18.39 -3.63
N ARG A 226 -12.74 -18.26 -4.37
CA ARG A 226 -12.32 -19.18 -5.44
C ARG A 226 -11.42 -20.32 -4.94
N GLY A 227 -11.13 -20.39 -3.63
CA GLY A 227 -10.23 -21.41 -3.06
C GLY A 227 -8.75 -21.11 -3.28
N ILE A 228 -8.38 -19.87 -3.62
CA ILE A 228 -7.00 -19.47 -3.90
C ILE A 228 -6.43 -18.70 -2.70
N LEU A 229 -5.33 -19.19 -2.12
CA LEU A 229 -4.60 -18.46 -1.08
C LEU A 229 -3.81 -17.31 -1.70
N ALA A 230 -4.03 -16.11 -1.19
CA ALA A 230 -3.25 -14.92 -1.48
C ALA A 230 -2.55 -14.42 -0.21
N LEU A 231 -1.24 -14.25 -0.28
CA LEU A 231 -0.45 -13.63 0.77
C LEU A 231 -0.33 -12.13 0.46
N PRO A 232 -0.93 -11.23 1.25
CA PRO A 232 -0.88 -9.80 0.97
C PRO A 232 0.53 -9.24 1.20
N THR A 233 1.01 -8.43 0.25
CA THR A 233 2.14 -7.51 0.46
C THR A 233 1.59 -6.11 0.75
N HIS A 234 2.36 -5.05 0.50
CA HIS A 234 1.89 -3.68 0.69
C HIS A 234 0.84 -3.30 -0.37
N ASP A 235 1.22 -3.43 -1.63
CA ASP A 235 0.48 -3.03 -2.82
C ASP A 235 0.27 -4.20 -3.80
N GLY A 236 0.47 -5.44 -3.35
CA GLY A 236 0.37 -6.65 -4.17
C GLY A 236 -0.04 -7.91 -3.42
N LEU A 237 -0.13 -9.00 -4.17
CA LEU A 237 -0.47 -10.33 -3.68
C LEU A 237 0.53 -11.35 -4.20
N ILE A 238 0.97 -12.23 -3.30
CA ILE A 238 1.70 -13.45 -3.68
C ILE A 238 0.67 -14.58 -3.74
N VAL A 239 0.57 -15.22 -4.90
CA VAL A 239 -0.41 -16.29 -5.19
C VAL A 239 0.31 -17.49 -5.83
N PRO A 240 -0.30 -18.68 -5.88
CA PRO A 240 0.20 -19.74 -6.77
C PRO A 240 0.35 -19.21 -8.20
N ALA A 241 1.42 -19.57 -8.89
CA ALA A 241 1.74 -19.03 -10.22
C ALA A 241 0.61 -19.25 -11.24
N SER A 242 -0.09 -20.38 -11.15
CA SER A 242 -1.27 -20.70 -11.96
C SER A 242 -2.45 -19.75 -11.73
N ALA A 243 -2.49 -19.03 -10.61
CA ALA A 243 -3.56 -18.13 -10.22
C ALA A 243 -3.25 -16.64 -10.47
N ALA A 244 -2.19 -16.33 -11.22
CA ALA A 244 -1.76 -14.96 -11.46
C ALA A 244 -2.81 -14.14 -12.23
N GLU A 245 -3.50 -14.73 -13.20
CA GLU A 245 -4.57 -14.03 -13.94
C GLU A 245 -5.80 -13.77 -13.08
N GLU A 246 -6.20 -14.73 -12.24
CA GLU A 246 -7.28 -14.55 -11.27
C GLU A 246 -6.97 -13.45 -10.27
N ALA A 247 -5.72 -13.35 -9.83
CA ALA A 247 -5.27 -12.25 -8.97
C ALA A 247 -5.35 -10.91 -9.71
N LYS A 248 -4.99 -10.86 -10.99
CA LYS A 248 -5.13 -9.65 -11.81
C LYS A 248 -6.59 -9.22 -11.97
N GLU A 249 -7.49 -10.16 -12.25
CA GLU A 249 -8.93 -9.89 -12.32
C GLU A 249 -9.48 -9.38 -10.98
N ALA A 250 -9.11 -10.03 -9.88
CA ALA A 250 -9.53 -9.65 -8.54
C ALA A 250 -9.07 -8.22 -8.19
N PHE A 251 -7.82 -7.87 -8.54
CA PHE A 251 -7.31 -6.51 -8.39
C PHE A 251 -8.06 -5.50 -9.25
N LYS A 252 -8.27 -5.80 -10.53
CA LYS A 252 -9.02 -4.94 -11.47
C LYS A 252 -10.43 -4.64 -10.96
N GLY A 253 -11.15 -5.66 -10.50
CA GLY A 253 -12.48 -5.49 -9.91
C GLY A 253 -12.44 -4.64 -8.64
N SER A 254 -11.51 -4.93 -7.73
CA SER A 254 -11.46 -4.29 -6.41
C SER A 254 -10.97 -2.85 -6.46
N PHE A 255 -9.93 -2.54 -7.24
CA PHE A 255 -9.50 -1.16 -7.47
C PHE A 255 -10.56 -0.37 -8.26
N GLY A 256 -11.26 -1.01 -9.21
CA GLY A 256 -12.39 -0.39 -9.91
C GLY A 256 -13.49 0.04 -8.93
N TYR A 257 -13.76 -0.77 -7.91
CA TYR A 257 -14.77 -0.47 -6.90
C TYR A 257 -14.31 0.58 -5.88
N PHE A 258 -13.15 0.37 -5.23
CA PHE A 258 -12.70 1.19 -4.10
C PHE A 258 -11.92 2.44 -4.51
N ALA A 259 -11.12 2.35 -5.57
CA ALA A 259 -10.25 3.44 -6.04
C ALA A 259 -10.76 4.10 -7.32
N LYS A 260 -11.84 3.59 -7.93
CA LYS A 260 -12.44 4.10 -9.18
C LYS A 260 -11.47 4.11 -10.35
N ILE A 261 -10.54 3.15 -10.38
CA ILE A 261 -9.54 3.02 -11.44
C ILE A 261 -9.29 1.55 -11.78
N GLN A 262 -8.99 1.27 -13.04
CA GLN A 262 -8.41 0.00 -13.45
C GLN A 262 -6.88 0.11 -13.31
N PRO A 263 -6.24 -0.58 -12.35
CA PRO A 263 -4.82 -0.44 -12.11
C PRO A 263 -3.99 -1.10 -13.23
N ARG A 264 -2.77 -0.60 -13.43
CA ARG A 264 -1.73 -1.39 -14.09
C ARG A 264 -1.14 -2.38 -13.08
N LEU A 265 -0.88 -3.59 -13.54
CA LEU A 265 -0.41 -4.69 -12.72
C LEU A 265 0.88 -5.23 -13.30
N ASP A 266 1.90 -5.36 -12.46
CA ASP A 266 3.15 -6.04 -12.76
C ASP A 266 3.09 -7.46 -12.18
N VAL A 267 3.64 -8.45 -12.90
CA VAL A 267 3.69 -9.84 -12.45
C VAL A 267 5.13 -10.31 -12.46
N GLU A 268 5.58 -10.85 -11.33
CA GLU A 268 6.89 -11.47 -11.18
C GLU A 268 6.74 -12.96 -10.77
N PRO A 269 7.59 -13.88 -11.27
CA PRO A 269 8.61 -13.62 -12.28
C PRO A 269 7.96 -13.28 -13.63
N LYS A 270 8.57 -12.36 -14.39
CA LYS A 270 8.13 -12.10 -15.78
C LYS A 270 8.07 -13.41 -16.56
N GLU A 271 6.97 -13.62 -17.29
CA GLU A 271 6.86 -14.73 -18.23
C GLU A 271 8.10 -14.75 -19.12
N ARG A 272 8.73 -15.92 -19.23
CA ARG A 272 9.80 -16.10 -20.21
C ARG A 272 9.15 -16.05 -21.59
N VAL A 273 9.24 -14.88 -22.23
CA VAL A 273 8.93 -14.68 -23.65
C VAL A 273 9.86 -15.54 -24.50
#